data_AF-A0A9D4PTX9-F1
#
_entry.id   AF-A0A9D4PTX9-F1
#
_cell.length_a   1.000
_cell.length_b   1.000
_cell.length_c   1.000
_cell.angle_alpha   90.00
_cell.angle_beta   90.00
_cell.angle_gamma   90.00
#
_symmetry.space_group_name_H-M   'P 1'
#
loop_
_entity.id
_entity.type
_entity.pdbx_description
1 polymer ?
#
loop_
_entity_poly.entity_id
_entity_poly.type
_entity_poly.pdbx_seq_one_letter_code
_entity_poly.pdbx_strand_id
1 'polypeptide(L)'
;MSGVYYIKKPLDEIDTSEGALPLNLQRIAEDELGEIPARRKESLEKLRQLLSEEEEYLCPRKDAAFLLRFLRVRKYNVEAALRTIRNYYRNHSTSGPVFRDLLPSSISPATRRIMMIMPEKDVYGRPIFFIKMGVYGVIYESHTVISA
;
A
#
# COMPACT_ATOMS: atom_id res chain seq x y z
N MET A 1 8.67 -17.47 40.40
CA MET A 1 9.16 -16.37 39.54
C MET A 1 7.95 -15.57 39.08
N SER A 2 7.67 -14.42 39.70
CA SER A 2 6.53 -13.59 39.31
C SER A 2 6.86 -12.87 38.01
N GLY A 3 6.25 -13.29 36.90
CA GLY A 3 6.28 -12.54 35.66
C GLY A 3 5.59 -11.21 35.90
N VAL A 4 6.34 -10.11 35.85
CA VAL A 4 5.80 -8.76 35.86
C VAL A 4 5.15 -8.56 34.50
N TYR A 5 3.87 -8.92 34.38
CA TYR A 5 3.05 -8.51 33.25
C TYR A 5 2.86 -7.00 33.39
N TYR A 6 3.66 -6.23 32.65
CA TYR A 6 3.39 -4.81 32.49
C TYR A 6 2.05 -4.69 31.77
N ILE A 7 1.00 -4.38 32.53
CA ILE A 7 -0.22 -3.81 31.98
C ILE A 7 0.22 -2.47 31.39
N LYS A 8 0.46 -2.42 30.07
CA LYS A 8 0.54 -1.12 29.37
C LYS A 8 -0.71 -0.36 29.79
N LYS A 9 -0.53 0.87 30.29
CA LYS A 9 -1.64 1.79 30.61
C LYS A 9 -2.69 1.71 29.49
N PRO A 10 -3.99 1.83 29.81
CA PRO A 10 -4.99 1.92 28.75
C PRO A 10 -4.56 3.05 27.82
N LEU A 11 -4.47 2.75 26.52
CA LEU A 11 -4.18 3.76 25.50
C LEU A 11 -5.45 4.60 25.40
N ASP A 12 -5.57 5.62 26.25
CA ASP A 12 -6.79 6.41 26.43
C ASP A 12 -7.16 7.31 25.22
N GLU A 13 -6.46 7.18 24.10
CA GLU A 13 -6.83 7.84 22.84
C GLU A 13 -6.80 6.84 21.69
N ILE A 14 -7.93 6.14 21.49
CA ILE A 14 -8.18 5.44 20.23
C ILE A 14 -8.17 6.50 19.14
N ASP A 15 -7.23 6.39 18.20
CA ASP A 15 -7.13 7.35 17.12
C ASP A 15 -8.32 7.16 16.16
N THR A 16 -9.23 8.12 16.12
CA THR A 16 -10.35 8.17 15.16
C THR A 16 -10.06 9.09 13.97
N SER A 17 -8.80 9.50 13.87
CA SER A 17 -8.06 9.98 12.71
C SER A 17 -8.62 9.65 11.32
N GLU A 18 -8.65 10.60 10.37
CA GLU A 18 -8.62 10.21 8.96
C GLU A 18 -7.39 9.30 8.71
N GLY A 19 -7.62 8.13 8.09
CA GLY A 19 -6.58 7.13 7.85
C GLY A 19 -6.12 6.36 9.09
N ALA A 20 -6.82 6.49 10.22
CA ALA A 20 -6.59 5.63 11.39
C ALA A 20 -6.89 4.16 11.08
N LEU A 21 -6.16 3.27 11.74
CA LEU A 21 -6.32 1.83 11.62
C LEU A 21 -7.38 1.33 12.62
N PRO A 22 -7.98 0.15 12.40
CA PRO A 22 -8.71 -0.57 13.44
C PRO A 22 -7.86 -0.74 14.71
N LEU A 23 -8.49 -0.78 15.88
CA LEU A 23 -7.82 -0.77 17.18
C LEU A 23 -6.72 -1.85 17.32
N ASN A 24 -6.99 -3.07 16.86
CA ASN A 24 -6.01 -4.16 16.88
C ASN A 24 -4.77 -3.85 16.04
N LEU A 25 -4.95 -3.18 14.90
CA LEU A 25 -3.86 -2.79 14.01
C LEU A 25 -3.14 -1.52 14.49
N GLN A 26 -3.79 -0.63 15.23
CA GLN A 26 -3.12 0.51 15.86
C GLN A 26 -2.05 0.05 16.86
N ARG A 27 -2.34 -0.98 17.66
CA ARG A 27 -1.37 -1.55 18.60
C ARG A 27 -0.15 -2.15 17.89
N ILE A 28 -0.38 -2.88 16.79
CA ILE A 28 0.70 -3.43 15.98
C ILE A 28 1.53 -2.31 15.35
N ALA A 29 0.89 -1.26 14.84
CA ALA A 29 1.57 -0.11 14.26
C ALA A 29 2.39 0.68 15.30
N GLU A 30 1.88 0.82 16.52
CA GLU A 30 2.62 1.38 17.65
C GLU A 30 3.87 0.55 17.95
N ASP A 31 3.72 -0.78 18.09
CA ASP A 31 4.81 -1.67 18.46
C ASP A 31 5.87 -1.82 17.34
N GLU A 32 5.46 -1.93 16.06
CA GLU A 32 6.36 -2.20 14.94
C GLU A 32 6.91 -0.94 14.24
N LEU A 33 6.16 0.16 14.27
CA LEU A 33 6.47 1.40 13.55
C LEU A 33 6.73 2.58 14.49
N GLY A 34 6.37 2.45 15.77
CA GLY A 34 6.31 3.58 16.70
C GLY A 34 5.24 4.59 16.31
N GLU A 35 4.13 4.14 15.70
CA GLU A 35 3.00 4.98 15.32
C GLU A 35 2.15 5.31 16.55
N ILE A 36 2.25 6.56 17.01
CA ILE A 36 1.39 7.16 18.04
C ILE A 36 0.70 8.41 17.48
N PRO A 37 -0.45 8.86 18.03
CA PRO A 37 -1.21 10.00 17.49
C PRO A 37 -0.37 11.26 17.25
N ALA A 38 0.50 11.62 18.21
CA ALA A 38 1.39 12.77 18.11
C ALA A 38 2.38 12.66 16.93
N ARG A 39 3.12 11.54 16.85
CA ARG A 39 4.10 11.30 15.77
C ARG A 39 3.42 11.22 14.41
N ARG A 40 2.21 10.67 14.37
CA ARG A 40 1.40 10.57 13.16
C ARG A 40 1.05 11.96 12.62
N LYS A 41 0.55 12.84 13.49
CA LYS A 41 0.24 14.24 13.16
C LYS A 41 1.47 14.99 12.68
N GLU A 42 2.55 14.97 13.46
CA GLU A 42 3.81 15.65 13.14
C GLU A 42 4.40 15.20 11.79
N SER A 43 4.47 13.89 11.56
CA SER A 43 5.04 13.34 10.33
C SER A 43 4.19 13.63 9.10
N LEU A 44 2.86 13.67 9.25
CA LEU A 44 1.95 14.07 8.18
C LEU A 44 2.11 15.54 7.82
N GLU A 45 2.17 16.43 8.81
CA GLU A 45 2.37 17.86 8.61
C GLU A 45 3.70 18.12 7.91
N LYS A 46 4.79 17.50 8.39
CA LYS A 46 6.11 17.61 7.76
C LYS A 46 6.12 17.10 6.32
N LEU A 47 5.51 15.93 6.06
CA LEU A 47 5.47 15.37 4.71
C LEU A 47 4.64 16.25 3.76
N ARG A 48 3.54 16.84 4.23
CA ARG A 48 2.72 17.80 3.45
C ARG A 48 3.48 19.08 3.14
N GLN A 49 4.28 19.58 4.08
CA GLN A 49 5.14 20.73 3.85
C GLN A 49 6.13 20.43 2.73
N LEU A 50 6.89 19.33 2.83
CA LEU A 50 7.87 18.95 1.82
C LEU A 50 7.23 18.73 0.43
N LEU A 51 6.05 18.11 0.37
CA LEU A 51 5.33 17.93 -0.90
C LEU A 51 4.83 19.25 -1.49
N SER A 52 4.59 20.28 -0.67
CA SER A 52 4.16 21.58 -1.17
C SER A 52 5.28 22.33 -1.90
N GLU A 53 6.54 22.00 -1.61
CA GLU A 53 7.70 22.50 -2.34
C GLU A 53 7.82 21.88 -3.75
N GLU A 54 7.10 20.77 -4.01
CA GLU A 54 7.11 20.03 -5.28
C GLU A 54 5.78 20.13 -6.04
N GLU A 55 4.88 21.04 -5.63
CA GLU A 55 3.51 21.13 -6.14
C GLU A 55 3.46 21.32 -7.67
N GLU A 56 4.32 22.20 -8.19
CA GLU A 56 4.36 22.58 -9.61
C GLU A 56 4.69 21.39 -10.52
N TYR A 57 5.45 20.41 -10.03
CA TYR A 57 5.93 19.28 -10.84
C TYR A 57 5.12 18.00 -10.65
N LEU A 58 4.61 17.76 -9.44
CA LEU A 58 3.97 16.49 -9.09
C LEU A 58 2.45 16.59 -8.92
N CYS A 59 1.90 17.77 -8.63
CA CYS A 59 0.51 17.95 -8.18
C CYS A 59 0.07 16.85 -7.19
N PRO A 60 0.82 16.61 -6.11
CA PRO A 60 0.68 15.39 -5.33
C PRO A 60 -0.62 15.39 -4.52
N ARG A 61 -1.28 14.24 -4.46
CA ARG A 61 -2.37 13.97 -3.51
C ARG A 61 -1.88 14.07 -2.06
N LYS A 62 -2.60 14.82 -1.23
CA LYS A 62 -2.22 15.16 0.18
C LYS A 62 -3.18 14.64 1.26
N ASP A 63 -4.17 13.81 0.90
CA ASP A 63 -5.08 13.21 1.89
C ASP A 63 -4.32 12.33 2.89
N ALA A 64 -4.79 12.30 4.14
CA ALA A 64 -4.05 11.64 5.21
C ALA A 64 -3.95 10.12 4.93
N ALA A 65 -5.04 9.52 4.44
CA ALA A 65 -5.09 8.08 4.17
C ALA A 65 -4.09 7.63 3.10
N PHE A 66 -3.82 8.45 2.08
CA PHE A 66 -2.81 8.20 1.05
C PHE A 66 -1.40 8.36 1.61
N LEU A 67 -1.10 9.50 2.25
CA LEU A 67 0.23 9.80 2.76
C LEU A 67 0.68 8.83 3.87
N LEU A 68 -0.25 8.40 4.73
CA LEU A 68 0.04 7.42 5.79
C LEU A 68 0.54 6.08 5.25
N ARG A 69 0.17 5.68 4.03
CA ARG A 69 0.68 4.43 3.42
C ARG A 69 2.20 4.49 3.26
N PHE A 70 2.71 5.63 2.79
CA PHE A 70 4.14 5.83 2.57
C PHE A 70 4.90 5.99 3.88
N LEU A 71 4.32 6.71 4.86
CA LEU A 71 4.90 6.84 6.20
C LEU A 71 5.01 5.47 6.88
N ARG A 72 3.95 4.64 6.84
CA ARG A 72 3.94 3.31 7.45
C ARG A 72 4.98 2.37 6.82
N VAL A 73 5.02 2.30 5.49
CA VAL A 73 6.02 1.48 4.76
C VAL A 73 7.45 1.90 5.08
N ARG A 74 7.68 3.17 5.44
CA ARG A 74 8.99 3.70 5.79
C ARG A 74 9.19 3.90 7.28
N LYS A 75 8.37 3.28 8.14
CA LYS A 75 8.47 3.35 9.60
C LYS A 75 8.61 4.78 10.11
N TYR A 76 7.81 5.69 9.54
CA TYR A 76 7.79 7.12 9.86
C TYR A 76 9.11 7.87 9.58
N ASN A 77 9.98 7.33 8.71
CA ASN A 77 11.06 8.11 8.11
C ASN A 77 10.48 8.98 6.98
N VAL A 78 10.27 10.27 7.27
CA VAL A 78 9.61 11.23 6.37
C VAL A 78 10.37 11.41 5.05
N GLU A 79 11.70 11.52 5.08
CA GLU A 79 12.51 11.69 3.87
C GLU A 79 12.46 10.47 2.95
N ALA A 80 12.50 9.26 3.55
CA ALA A 80 12.34 8.02 2.79
C ALA A 80 10.92 7.88 2.23
N ALA A 81 9.90 8.36 2.95
CA ALA A 81 8.53 8.38 2.47
C ALA A 81 8.38 9.33 1.27
N LEU A 82 8.92 10.55 1.36
CA LEU A 82 8.95 11.52 0.25
C LEU A 82 9.59 10.93 -1.01
N ARG A 83 10.78 10.33 -0.88
CA ARG A 83 11.45 9.65 -2.01
C ARG A 83 10.60 8.54 -2.61
N THR A 84 9.85 7.81 -1.78
CA THR A 84 8.95 6.75 -2.26
C THR A 84 7.75 7.32 -3.01
N ILE A 85 7.22 8.48 -2.58
CA ILE A 85 6.16 9.20 -3.29
C ILE A 85 6.66 9.73 -4.64
N ARG A 86 7.85 10.33 -4.69
CA ARG A 86 8.48 10.77 -5.95
C ARG A 86 8.59 9.61 -6.94
N ASN A 87 9.05 8.45 -6.47
CA ASN A 87 9.13 7.25 -7.30
C ASN A 87 7.74 6.73 -7.73
N TYR A 88 6.73 6.82 -6.86
CA TYR A 88 5.35 6.45 -7.20
C TYR A 88 4.83 7.26 -8.39
N TYR A 89 4.97 8.59 -8.36
CA TYR A 89 4.53 9.45 -9.46
C TYR A 89 5.40 9.28 -10.71
N ARG A 90 6.71 9.15 -10.56
CA ARG A 90 7.61 8.85 -11.68
C ARG A 90 7.21 7.56 -12.38
N ASN A 91 6.90 6.49 -11.64
CA ASN A 91 6.49 5.22 -12.23
C ASN A 91 5.15 5.34 -12.96
N HIS A 92 4.21 6.12 -12.42
CA HIS A 92 2.93 6.40 -13.09
C HIS A 92 3.11 7.18 -14.39
N SER A 93 4.02 8.16 -14.43
CA SER A 93 4.26 8.95 -15.64
C SER A 93 5.06 8.19 -16.70
N THR A 94 6.05 7.39 -16.30
CA THR A 94 6.90 6.63 -17.24
C THR A 94 6.22 5.38 -17.78
N SER A 95 5.41 4.71 -16.97
CA SER A 95 4.74 3.45 -17.35
C SER A 95 3.32 3.70 -17.88
N GLY A 96 3.22 4.68 -18.78
CA GLY A 96 1.95 5.14 -19.35
C GLY A 96 1.03 4.02 -19.86
N PRO A 97 1.50 3.00 -20.60
CA PRO A 97 0.64 1.90 -21.07
C PRO A 97 0.01 1.04 -19.97
N VAL A 98 0.58 1.04 -18.77
CA VAL A 98 0.07 0.26 -17.62
C VAL A 98 -0.93 1.08 -16.81
N PHE A 99 -0.70 2.39 -16.67
CA PHE A 99 -1.48 3.26 -15.78
C PHE A 99 -2.49 4.17 -16.50
N ARG A 100 -2.35 4.41 -17.81
CA ARG A 100 -3.36 5.11 -18.62
C ARG A 100 -4.41 4.10 -19.10
N ASP A 101 -5.68 4.44 -18.93
CA ASP A 101 -6.82 3.63 -19.40
C ASP A 101 -6.78 2.16 -18.94
N LEU A 102 -6.33 1.93 -17.71
CA LEU A 102 -6.37 0.62 -17.05
C LEU A 102 -7.82 0.26 -16.70
N LEU A 103 -8.58 -0.12 -17.71
CA LEU A 103 -9.94 -0.60 -17.59
C LEU A 103 -9.93 -2.12 -17.41
N PRO A 104 -10.93 -2.70 -16.72
CA PRO A 104 -11.07 -4.15 -16.65
C PRO A 104 -11.10 -4.82 -18.04
N SER A 105 -11.56 -4.10 -19.06
CA SER A 105 -11.60 -4.52 -20.46
C SER A 105 -10.23 -4.53 -21.15
N SER A 106 -9.28 -3.66 -20.75
CA SER A 106 -7.94 -3.61 -21.37
C SER A 106 -7.01 -4.71 -20.88
N ILE A 107 -7.35 -5.37 -19.78
CA ILE A 107 -6.61 -6.53 -19.25
C ILE A 107 -6.92 -7.76 -20.11
N SER A 108 -5.89 -8.47 -20.58
CA SER A 108 -6.08 -9.69 -21.37
C SER A 108 -6.80 -10.79 -20.57
N PRO A 109 -7.62 -11.64 -21.21
CA PRO A 109 -8.22 -12.79 -20.55
C PRO A 109 -7.20 -13.73 -19.90
N ALA A 110 -5.99 -13.83 -20.48
CA ALA A 110 -4.89 -14.60 -19.92
C ALA A 110 -4.40 -14.03 -18.59
N THR A 111 -4.15 -12.71 -18.52
CA THR A 111 -3.74 -12.04 -17.28
C THR A 111 -4.77 -12.22 -16.18
N ARG A 112 -6.07 -12.14 -16.51
CA ARG A 112 -7.17 -12.39 -15.56
C ARG A 112 -7.18 -13.82 -14.98
N ARG A 113 -6.59 -14.80 -15.66
CA ARG A 113 -6.47 -16.19 -15.19
C ARG A 113 -5.20 -16.45 -14.39
N ILE A 114 -4.22 -15.57 -14.49
CA ILE A 114 -2.91 -15.72 -13.82
C ILE A 114 -2.95 -15.09 -12.43
N MET A 115 -3.59 -13.94 -12.26
CA MET A 115 -3.61 -13.21 -10.99
C MET A 115 -5.03 -13.20 -10.40
N MET A 116 -5.16 -13.60 -9.15
CA MET A 116 -6.44 -13.54 -8.43
C MET A 116 -6.25 -13.13 -6.97
N ILE A 117 -7.24 -12.42 -6.44
CA ILE A 117 -7.35 -12.11 -5.01
C ILE A 117 -8.37 -13.08 -4.43
N MET A 118 -7.99 -13.82 -3.39
CA MET A 118 -8.91 -14.74 -2.72
C MET A 118 -10.01 -13.96 -1.99
N PRO A 119 -11.26 -14.49 -1.95
CA PRO A 119 -12.32 -13.89 -1.15
C PRO A 119 -12.01 -13.99 0.35
N GLU A 120 -11.33 -15.04 0.79
CA GLU A 120 -10.86 -15.18 2.16
C GLU A 120 -9.58 -14.36 2.41
N LYS A 121 -9.45 -13.89 3.65
CA LYS A 121 -8.25 -13.26 4.19
C LYS A 121 -7.45 -14.27 5.01
N ASP A 122 -6.17 -14.00 5.22
CA ASP A 122 -5.37 -14.81 6.14
C ASP A 122 -5.78 -14.59 7.61
N VAL A 123 -5.13 -15.32 8.53
CA VAL A 123 -5.38 -15.25 9.98
C VAL A 123 -5.11 -13.86 10.58
N TYR A 124 -4.40 -12.99 9.86
CA TYR A 124 -4.09 -11.61 10.26
C TYR A 124 -4.96 -10.58 9.50
N GLY A 125 -5.94 -11.03 8.71
CA GLY A 125 -6.84 -10.16 7.94
C GLY A 125 -6.23 -9.56 6.68
N ARG A 126 -5.11 -10.09 6.17
CA ARG A 126 -4.43 -9.62 4.96
C ARG A 126 -5.06 -10.27 3.72
N PRO A 127 -5.20 -9.55 2.61
CA PRO A 127 -5.66 -10.14 1.35
C PRO A 127 -4.65 -11.14 0.84
N ILE A 128 -5.12 -12.30 0.39
CA ILE A 128 -4.27 -13.34 -0.18
C ILE A 128 -4.23 -13.13 -1.69
N PHE A 129 -3.06 -12.76 -2.20
CA PHE A 129 -2.80 -12.61 -3.64
C PHE A 129 -2.20 -13.92 -4.18
N PHE A 130 -2.87 -14.55 -5.13
CA PHE A 130 -2.46 -15.81 -5.72
C PHE A 130 -2.07 -15.64 -7.19
N ILE A 131 -0.91 -16.18 -7.57
CA ILE A 131 -0.39 -16.14 -8.94
C ILE A 131 -0.24 -17.56 -9.49
N LYS A 132 -1.01 -17.90 -10.51
CA LYS A 132 -0.96 -19.20 -11.19
C LYS A 132 0.07 -19.18 -12.32
N MET A 133 1.34 -19.36 -11.98
CA MET A 133 2.45 -19.32 -12.94
C MET A 133 2.37 -20.41 -14.03
N GLY A 134 1.82 -21.59 -13.72
CA GLY A 134 1.74 -22.74 -14.66
C GLY A 134 0.80 -22.57 -15.86
N VAL A 135 0.03 -21.46 -15.93
CA VAL A 135 -0.85 -21.17 -17.09
C VAL A 135 -0.11 -20.40 -18.19
N TYR A 136 1.07 -19.85 -17.91
CA TYR A 136 1.79 -18.97 -18.82
C TYR A 136 2.27 -19.67 -20.11
N GLY A 137 2.56 -20.98 -20.06
CA GLY A 137 3.07 -21.75 -21.21
C GLY A 137 2.01 -22.18 -22.23
N VAL A 138 0.74 -22.33 -21.83
CA VAL A 138 -0.31 -22.92 -22.68
C VAL A 138 -0.86 -21.93 -23.73
N ILE A 139 -0.58 -20.63 -23.55
CA ILE A 139 -1.13 -19.55 -24.37
C ILE A 139 -0.36 -19.40 -25.70
N TYR A 140 0.88 -19.90 -25.79
CA TYR A 140 1.68 -19.87 -27.02
C TYR A 140 1.37 -21.01 -27.98
N GLU A 141 0.83 -22.14 -27.51
CA GLU A 141 0.54 -23.32 -28.35
C GLU A 141 -0.80 -23.22 -29.09
N SER A 142 -1.66 -22.24 -28.75
CA SER A 142 -3.00 -22.12 -29.34
C SER A 142 -3.03 -21.41 -30.71
N HIS A 143 -1.88 -20.90 -31.20
CA HIS A 143 -1.78 -20.14 -32.45
C HIS A 143 -1.13 -20.89 -33.61
N THR A 144 -0.95 -22.22 -33.53
CA THR A 144 -0.47 -23.02 -34.67
C THR A 144 -1.34 -24.26 -34.89
N VAL A 145 -2.52 -24.03 -35.47
CA VAL A 145 -3.17 -25.01 -36.34
C VAL A 145 -3.63 -24.27 -37.60
N ILE A 146 -2.69 -24.05 -38.52
CA ILE A 146 -3.03 -23.80 -39.93
C ILE A 146 -3.48 -25.17 -40.47
N SER A 147 -4.72 -25.24 -40.93
CA SER A 147 -5.29 -26.42 -41.59
C SER A 147 -4.45 -26.80 -42.81
N ALA A 148 -4.14 -28.09 -42.91
CA ALA A 148 -3.65 -28.73 -44.13
C ALA A 148 -4.74 -28.74 -45.22
#